data_AF-A0A517QWC1-F1
#
_entry.id   AF-A0A517QWC1-F1
#
_cell.length_a   1.000
_cell.length_b   1.000
_cell.length_c   1.000
_cell.angle_alpha   90.00
_cell.angle_beta   90.00
_cell.angle_gamma   90.00
#
_symmetry.space_group_name_H-M   'P 1'
#
loop_
_entity.id
_entity.type
_entity.pdbx_description
1 polymer ?
#
loop_
_entity_poly.entity_id
_entity_poly.type
_entity_poly.pdbx_seq_one_letter_code
_entity_poly.pdbx_strand_id
1 'polypeptide(L)'
;MRIVCCREVLAAVCVAAILSAGSVSVGVAADDKPSYTGQWKNFKYGTSGPLTCTFLEQDGEKWKAEFTGKFKGEPFRYPATFSANEQDGGMAFKGETILDGDKYEWYGGLKDGKIAGRFKSLKGYYGEFHLKKDD
;
A
#
# COMPACT_ATOMS: atom_id res chain seq x y z
N MET A 1 40.74 -2.33 -23.38
CA MET A 1 39.86 -2.42 -22.20
C MET A 1 40.66 -3.08 -21.10
N ARG A 2 41.22 -2.30 -20.18
CA ARG A 2 42.38 -2.69 -19.35
C ARG A 2 41.94 -3.04 -17.93
N ILE A 3 42.28 -4.27 -17.53
CA ILE A 3 42.41 -4.72 -16.13
C ILE A 3 43.75 -4.18 -15.60
N VAL A 4 43.72 -3.31 -14.58
CA VAL A 4 44.86 -2.65 -13.89
C VAL A 4 44.30 -2.25 -12.51
N CYS A 5 44.88 -2.38 -11.32
CA CYS A 5 46.12 -2.90 -10.70
C CYS A 5 45.74 -3.09 -9.20
N CYS A 6 46.02 -4.19 -8.49
CA CYS A 6 47.23 -4.52 -7.71
C CYS A 6 47.83 -3.44 -6.77
N ARG A 7 47.84 -3.75 -5.45
CA ARG A 7 48.62 -3.20 -4.29
C ARG A 7 48.27 -1.77 -3.87
N GLU A 8 48.11 -1.44 -2.57
CA GLU A 8 49.10 -1.58 -1.49
C GLU A 8 48.48 -1.90 -0.11
N VAL A 9 49.21 -2.70 0.67
CA VAL A 9 48.98 -3.01 2.10
C VAL A 9 50.09 -2.32 2.90
N LEU A 10 49.75 -1.63 3.99
CA LEU A 10 50.54 -1.24 5.19
C LEU A 10 49.98 0.11 5.70
N ALA A 11 49.74 0.38 6.98
CA ALA A 11 50.03 -0.28 8.23
C ALA A 11 49.05 0.23 9.31
N ALA A 12 48.83 -0.59 10.33
CA ALA A 12 48.00 -0.36 11.50
C ALA A 12 48.56 0.71 12.45
N VAL A 13 47.69 1.49 13.11
CA VAL A 13 47.82 1.89 14.52
C VAL A 13 46.42 2.01 15.15
N CYS A 14 46.30 1.38 16.32
CA CYS A 14 45.13 1.22 17.18
C CYS A 14 44.54 2.55 17.72
N VAL A 15 43.27 2.54 18.14
CA VAL A 15 42.84 2.74 19.55
C VAL A 15 41.30 2.91 19.63
N ALA A 16 40.71 2.02 20.45
CA ALA A 16 39.53 2.14 21.30
C ALA A 16 38.15 2.59 20.77
N ALA A 17 37.16 1.75 21.13
CA ALA A 17 35.80 2.05 21.60
C ALA A 17 34.98 3.06 20.77
N ILE A 18 33.83 2.67 20.21
CA ILE A 18 32.58 2.56 20.96
C ILE A 18 31.65 1.57 20.23
N LEU A 19 31.08 0.63 20.99
CA LEU A 19 29.90 -0.12 20.59
C LEU A 19 28.72 0.85 20.47
N SER A 20 28.40 1.23 19.25
CA SER A 20 27.07 1.72 18.92
C SER A 20 26.66 1.04 17.62
N ALA A 21 25.80 0.03 17.77
CA ALA A 21 25.02 -0.54 16.69
C ALA A 21 24.15 0.58 16.11
N GLY A 22 24.73 1.36 15.20
CA GLY A 22 23.99 2.26 14.33
C GLY A 22 23.22 1.37 13.38
N SER A 23 21.97 1.08 13.72
CA SER A 23 20.99 0.56 12.77
C SER A 23 20.98 1.51 11.59
N VAL A 24 21.61 1.10 10.49
CA VAL A 24 21.41 1.74 9.19
C VAL A 24 19.96 1.46 8.80
N SER A 25 19.08 2.34 9.26
CA SER A 25 17.73 2.45 8.72
C SER A 25 17.92 2.77 7.24
N VAL A 26 17.80 1.73 6.41
CA VAL A 26 17.66 1.89 4.97
C VAL A 26 16.36 2.66 4.78
N GLY A 27 16.47 3.99 4.71
CA GLY A 27 15.39 4.86 4.31
C GLY A 27 15.04 4.46 2.90
N VAL A 28 14.00 3.64 2.76
CA VAL A 28 13.38 3.35 1.48
C VAL A 28 12.96 4.70 0.95
N ALA A 29 13.58 5.14 -0.15
CA ALA A 29 13.17 6.34 -0.85
C ALA A 29 11.66 6.20 -1.11
N ALA A 30 10.88 7.00 -0.40
CA ALA A 30 9.46 7.10 -0.64
C ALA A 30 9.33 7.81 -1.99
N ASP A 31 9.23 7.03 -3.08
CA ASP A 31 8.51 7.54 -4.25
C ASP A 31 7.19 8.10 -3.71
N ASP A 32 6.93 9.39 -3.97
CA ASP A 32 5.74 10.14 -3.60
C ASP A 32 4.48 9.53 -4.25
N LYS A 33 4.13 8.33 -3.81
CA LYS A 33 2.97 7.60 -4.26
C LYS A 33 1.75 8.23 -3.60
N PRO A 34 0.73 8.64 -4.38
CA PRO A 34 -0.44 9.28 -3.81
C PRO A 34 -1.12 8.32 -2.82
N SER A 35 -1.20 8.78 -1.58
CA SER A 35 -1.87 8.09 -0.48
C SER A 35 -3.28 8.66 -0.29
N TYR A 36 -4.22 7.81 0.07
CA TYR A 36 -5.60 8.16 0.35
C TYR A 36 -6.01 7.56 1.68
N THR A 37 -6.47 8.38 2.61
CA THR A 37 -6.82 7.97 3.96
C THR A 37 -8.31 8.18 4.23
N GLY A 38 -8.90 7.33 5.06
CA GLY A 38 -10.30 7.46 5.44
C GLY A 38 -10.80 6.30 6.27
N GLN A 39 -12.07 5.94 6.07
CA GLN A 39 -12.75 4.93 6.87
C GLN A 39 -13.40 3.87 5.98
N TRP A 40 -13.41 2.65 6.49
CA TRP A 40 -14.18 1.54 5.93
C TRP A 40 -15.25 1.12 6.92
N LYS A 41 -16.37 0.59 6.41
CA LYS A 41 -17.50 0.11 7.21
C LYS A 41 -18.03 -1.18 6.64
N ASN A 42 -18.12 -2.21 7.47
CA ASN A 42 -18.81 -3.47 7.18
C ASN A 42 -20.22 -3.43 7.75
N PHE A 43 -21.21 -3.70 6.91
CA PHE A 43 -22.61 -3.66 7.30
C PHE A 43 -23.09 -4.95 7.97
N LYS A 44 -22.48 -6.10 7.68
CA LYS A 44 -22.85 -7.39 8.30
C LYS A 44 -22.56 -7.43 9.80
N TYR A 45 -21.38 -6.93 10.20
CA TYR A 45 -20.95 -6.97 11.61
C TYR A 45 -20.94 -5.60 12.29
N GLY A 46 -21.36 -4.54 11.58
CA GLY A 46 -21.34 -3.16 12.10
C GLY A 46 -19.94 -2.64 12.41
N THR A 47 -18.89 -3.32 11.95
CA THR A 47 -17.49 -2.93 12.24
C THR A 47 -17.03 -1.85 11.28
N SER A 48 -16.23 -0.92 11.78
CA SER A 48 -15.57 0.10 10.96
C SER A 48 -14.15 0.33 11.45
N GLY A 49 -13.34 0.98 10.63
CA GLY A 49 -11.99 1.33 11.01
C GLY A 49 -11.27 2.21 9.99
N PRO A 50 -10.04 2.64 10.32
CA PRO A 50 -9.21 3.39 9.40
C PRO A 50 -8.81 2.52 8.22
N LEU A 51 -8.80 3.12 7.03
CA LEU A 51 -8.29 2.53 5.80
C LEU A 51 -7.36 3.55 5.13
N THR A 52 -6.23 3.07 4.64
CA THR A 52 -5.28 3.80 3.80
C THR A 52 -5.11 3.02 2.51
N CYS A 53 -5.13 3.72 1.39
CA CYS A 53 -4.86 3.19 0.06
C CYS A 53 -3.66 3.94 -0.52
N THR A 54 -2.64 3.20 -0.93
CA THR A 54 -1.47 3.76 -1.63
C THR A 54 -1.38 3.14 -3.01
N PHE A 55 -1.44 3.97 -4.06
CA PHE A 55 -1.24 3.47 -5.42
C PHE A 55 0.24 3.18 -5.64
N LEU A 56 0.56 1.93 -5.94
CA LEU A 56 1.93 1.44 -6.06
C LEU A 56 2.50 1.57 -7.47
N GLU A 57 1.68 1.28 -8.49
CA GLU A 57 2.14 1.19 -9.88
C GLU A 57 0.94 1.23 -10.85
N GLN A 58 1.14 1.84 -12.02
CA GLN A 58 0.25 1.79 -13.17
C GLN A 58 1.00 1.15 -14.34
N ASP A 59 0.50 0.03 -14.85
CA ASP A 59 0.97 -0.61 -16.09
C ASP A 59 -0.22 -0.73 -17.06
N GLY A 60 -0.37 0.27 -17.93
CA GLY A 60 -1.51 0.39 -18.83
C GLY A 60 -2.84 0.48 -18.08
N GLU A 61 -3.73 -0.49 -18.31
CA GLU A 61 -5.05 -0.59 -17.67
C GLU A 61 -5.02 -1.25 -16.28
N LYS A 62 -3.86 -1.81 -15.87
CA LYS A 62 -3.71 -2.51 -14.60
C LYS A 62 -3.03 -1.62 -13.58
N TRP A 63 -3.67 -1.54 -12.43
CA TRP A 63 -3.19 -0.75 -11.31
C TRP A 63 -2.95 -1.66 -10.12
N LYS A 64 -1.86 -1.39 -9.40
CA LYS A 64 -1.58 -2.01 -8.10
C LYS A 64 -1.79 -0.97 -7.03
N ALA A 65 -2.62 -1.29 -6.04
CA ALA A 65 -2.76 -0.53 -4.81
C ALA A 65 -2.45 -1.41 -3.61
N GLU A 66 -2.05 -0.76 -2.54
CA GLU A 66 -1.95 -1.38 -1.24
C GLU A 66 -2.96 -0.75 -0.30
N PHE A 67 -3.77 -1.61 0.31
CA PHE A 67 -4.73 -1.21 1.32
C PHE A 67 -4.21 -1.64 2.69
N THR A 68 -4.11 -0.69 3.62
CA THR A 68 -3.75 -0.94 5.01
C THR A 68 -4.81 -0.37 5.93
N GLY A 69 -5.04 -1.02 7.06
CA GLY A 69 -6.06 -0.55 8.00
C GLY A 69 -6.04 -1.33 9.29
N LYS A 70 -7.09 -1.14 10.10
CA LYS A 70 -7.30 -1.91 11.32
C LYS A 70 -8.69 -2.52 11.36
N PHE A 71 -8.78 -3.78 11.76
CA PHE A 71 -10.01 -4.50 12.05
C PHE A 71 -9.99 -4.98 13.49
N LYS A 72 -10.92 -4.48 14.32
CA LYS A 72 -10.99 -4.82 15.76
C LYS A 72 -9.65 -4.63 16.51
N GLY A 73 -8.86 -3.64 16.10
CA GLY A 73 -7.53 -3.36 16.67
C GLY A 73 -6.37 -4.05 15.96
N GLU A 74 -6.64 -5.13 15.23
CA GLU A 74 -5.63 -5.88 14.47
C GLU A 74 -5.31 -5.16 13.16
N PRO A 75 -4.03 -4.87 12.86
CA PRO A 75 -3.65 -4.29 11.58
C PRO A 75 -3.83 -5.31 10.46
N PHE A 76 -4.31 -4.84 9.31
CA PHE A 76 -4.32 -5.61 8.07
C PHE A 76 -3.60 -4.85 6.97
N ARG A 77 -3.04 -5.62 6.03
CA ARG A 77 -2.40 -5.12 4.81
C ARG A 77 -2.72 -6.08 3.69
N TYR A 78 -3.23 -5.56 2.58
CA TYR A 78 -3.44 -6.37 1.39
C TYR A 78 -3.10 -5.62 0.11
N PRO A 79 -2.33 -6.25 -0.79
CA PRO A 79 -2.19 -5.78 -2.14
C PRO A 79 -3.48 -6.06 -2.91
N ALA A 80 -3.86 -5.13 -3.75
CA ALA A 80 -4.99 -5.27 -4.66
C ALA A 80 -4.55 -4.86 -6.07
N THR A 81 -4.86 -5.73 -7.02
CA THR A 81 -4.72 -5.43 -8.45
C THR A 81 -6.11 -5.12 -8.98
N PHE A 82 -6.26 -4.03 -9.70
CA PHE A 82 -7.53 -3.62 -10.27
C PHE A 82 -7.36 -3.04 -11.67
N SER A 83 -8.46 -3.06 -12.42
CA SER A 83 -8.55 -2.33 -13.68
C SER A 83 -9.23 -1.00 -13.44
N ALA A 84 -8.70 0.07 -14.00
CA ALA A 84 -9.31 1.39 -13.99
C ALA A 84 -9.80 1.75 -15.40
N ASN A 85 -11.01 2.30 -15.50
CA ASN A 85 -11.53 2.89 -16.72
C ASN A 85 -11.97 4.31 -16.43
N GLU A 86 -11.72 5.24 -17.36
CA GLU A 86 -12.28 6.58 -17.25
C GLU A 86 -13.81 6.52 -17.36
N GLN A 87 -14.50 7.16 -16.41
CA GLN A 87 -15.95 7.23 -16.38
C GLN A 87 -16.40 8.56 -15.76
N ASP A 88 -17.26 9.30 -16.45
CA ASP A 88 -17.95 10.51 -15.95
C ASP A 88 -17.05 11.54 -15.23
N GLY A 89 -15.87 11.80 -15.81
CA GLY A 89 -14.88 12.75 -15.29
C GLY A 89 -14.10 12.25 -14.06
N GLY A 90 -14.10 10.94 -13.82
CA GLY A 90 -13.28 10.27 -12.82
C GLY A 90 -12.77 8.93 -13.35
N MET A 91 -12.23 8.11 -12.44
CA MET A 91 -11.83 6.74 -12.74
C MET A 91 -12.72 5.76 -11.97
N ALA A 92 -13.27 4.77 -12.65
CA ALA A 92 -13.96 3.66 -12.02
C ALA A 92 -13.03 2.44 -11.91
N PHE A 93 -13.04 1.79 -10.76
CA PHE A 93 -12.19 0.66 -10.42
C PHE A 93 -13.01 -0.57 -10.09
N LYS A 94 -12.47 -1.75 -10.42
CA LYS A 94 -12.94 -3.01 -9.87
C LYS A 94 -11.76 -3.96 -9.68
N GLY A 95 -11.81 -4.73 -8.60
CA GLY A 95 -10.76 -5.67 -8.26
C GLY A 95 -11.27 -6.82 -7.40
N GLU A 96 -10.39 -7.80 -7.26
CA GLU A 96 -10.59 -8.96 -6.41
C GLU A 96 -9.35 -9.18 -5.56
N THR A 97 -9.52 -9.68 -4.33
CA THR A 97 -8.41 -10.04 -3.45
C THR A 97 -8.81 -11.19 -2.53
N ILE A 98 -7.83 -11.88 -1.95
CA ILE A 98 -8.07 -12.90 -0.93
C ILE A 98 -7.61 -12.35 0.42
N LEU A 99 -8.54 -12.28 1.38
CA LEU A 99 -8.30 -11.86 2.76
C LEU A 99 -8.73 -12.97 3.70
N ASP A 100 -7.81 -13.44 4.55
CA ASP A 100 -8.06 -14.52 5.51
C ASP A 100 -8.74 -15.76 4.88
N GLY A 101 -8.26 -16.14 3.69
CA GLY A 101 -8.78 -17.27 2.92
C GLY A 101 -10.20 -17.07 2.38
N ASP A 102 -10.72 -15.85 2.33
CA ASP A 102 -11.99 -15.51 1.69
C ASP A 102 -11.77 -14.60 0.48
N LYS A 103 -12.56 -14.82 -0.57
CA LYS A 103 -12.51 -14.01 -1.79
C LYS A 103 -13.35 -12.75 -1.56
N TYR A 104 -12.71 -11.60 -1.71
CA TYR A 104 -13.33 -10.28 -1.71
C TYR A 104 -13.36 -9.73 -3.13
N GLU A 105 -14.52 -9.21 -3.52
CA GLU A 105 -14.71 -8.43 -4.72
C GLU A 105 -15.02 -7.00 -4.29
N TRP A 106 -14.42 -6.03 -4.96
CA TRP A 106 -14.66 -4.63 -4.67
C TRP A 106 -14.74 -3.80 -5.96
N TYR A 107 -15.52 -2.73 -5.88
CA TYR A 107 -15.66 -1.75 -6.94
C TYR A 107 -15.68 -0.37 -6.32
N GLY A 108 -15.19 0.62 -7.04
CA GLY A 108 -15.16 1.99 -6.54
C GLY A 108 -14.80 2.97 -7.63
N GLY A 109 -14.47 4.18 -7.24
CA GLY A 109 -13.94 5.17 -8.16
C GLY A 109 -13.19 6.28 -7.45
N LEU A 110 -12.32 6.96 -8.21
CA LEU A 110 -11.64 8.18 -7.82
C LEU A 110 -12.24 9.34 -8.60
N LYS A 111 -12.76 10.32 -7.88
CA LYS A 111 -13.27 11.56 -8.45
C LYS A 111 -12.96 12.70 -7.48
N ASP A 112 -12.48 13.82 -8.00
CA ASP A 112 -12.15 15.01 -7.21
C ASP A 112 -11.24 14.72 -5.99
N GLY A 113 -10.24 13.86 -6.17
CA GLY A 113 -9.31 13.46 -5.10
C GLY A 113 -9.92 12.59 -4.00
N LYS A 114 -11.14 12.06 -4.21
CA LYS A 114 -11.84 11.18 -3.26
C LYS A 114 -12.04 9.81 -3.87
N ILE A 115 -11.71 8.79 -3.09
CA ILE A 115 -12.00 7.40 -3.44
C ILE A 115 -13.23 6.97 -2.65
N ALA A 116 -14.23 6.45 -3.35
CA ALA A 116 -15.35 5.78 -2.72
C ALA A 116 -15.55 4.42 -3.37
N GLY A 117 -15.89 3.41 -2.57
CA GLY A 117 -16.13 2.09 -3.11
C GLY A 117 -16.89 1.19 -2.15
N ARG A 118 -17.25 0.03 -2.67
CA ARG A 118 -17.97 -1.02 -1.97
C ARG A 118 -17.24 -2.34 -2.14
N PHE A 119 -17.34 -3.17 -1.12
CA PHE A 119 -16.77 -4.51 -1.13
C PHE A 119 -17.82 -5.53 -0.72
N LYS A 120 -17.64 -6.76 -1.20
CA LYS A 120 -18.40 -7.94 -0.79
C LYS A 120 -17.48 -9.15 -0.78
N SER A 121 -17.81 -10.17 0.01
CA SER A 121 -17.09 -11.44 0.06
C SER A 121 -18.03 -12.63 -0.10
N LEU A 122 -17.48 -13.80 -0.42
CA LEU A 122 -18.26 -15.05 -0.54
C LEU A 122 -18.83 -15.51 0.81
N LYS A 123 -18.16 -15.23 1.93
CA LYS A 123 -18.70 -15.46 3.29
C LYS A 123 -19.75 -14.41 3.71
N GLY A 124 -20.14 -13.51 2.80
CA GLY A 124 -21.18 -12.51 2.99
C GLY A 124 -20.74 -11.27 3.76
N TYR A 125 -19.44 -11.00 3.91
CA TYR A 125 -18.98 -9.69 4.37
C TYR A 125 -19.33 -8.68 3.29
N TYR A 126 -19.86 -7.52 3.63
CA TYR A 126 -20.10 -6.44 2.66
C TYR A 126 -20.08 -5.09 3.33
N GLY A 127 -19.77 -4.06 2.57
CA GLY A 127 -19.53 -2.74 3.12
C GLY A 127 -19.10 -1.71 2.10
N GLU A 128 -18.68 -0.57 2.61
CA GLU A 128 -18.19 0.56 1.83
C GLU A 128 -16.95 1.19 2.47
N PHE A 129 -16.23 1.97 1.66
CA PHE A 129 -15.10 2.75 2.11
C PHE A 129 -15.12 4.12 1.43
N HIS A 130 -14.67 5.12 2.18
CA HIS A 130 -14.55 6.51 1.73
C HIS A 130 -13.18 7.03 2.16
N LEU A 131 -12.38 7.39 1.17
CA LEU A 131 -11.02 7.89 1.34
C LEU A 131 -10.90 9.25 0.65
N LYS A 132 -10.03 10.09 1.19
CA LYS A 132 -9.62 11.36 0.59
C LYS A 132 -8.11 11.32 0.40
N LYS A 133 -7.60 12.05 -0.59
CA LYS A 133 -6.17 12.24 -0.75
C LYS A 133 -5.57 12.75 0.56
N ASP A 134 -4.47 12.14 0.97
CA ASP A 134 -3.65 12.65 2.06
C ASP A 134 -2.93 13.92 1.53
N ASP A 135 -3.10 15.05 2.23
CA ASP A 135 -2.53 16.35 1.84
C ASP A 135 -1.04 16.44 2.13
#